data_AF-A0A7G2M473-F1
#
_entry.id   AF-A0A7G2M473-F1
#
_cell.length_a   1.000
_cell.length_b   1.000
_cell.length_c   1.000
_cell.angle_alpha   90.00
_cell.angle_beta   90.00
_cell.angle_gamma   90.00
#
_symmetry.space_group_name_H-M   'P 1'
#
loop_
_entity.id
_entity.type
_entity.pdbx_description
1 polymer ?
#
loop_
_entity_poly.entity_id
_entity_poly.type
_entity_poly.pdbx_seq_one_letter_code
_entity_poly.pdbx_strand_id
1 'polypeptide(L)' 'MTDINNAKILILATNGFEQSELEKPLNDLRGRGATVHVATPDGNEIKGWDEDDWGNTTPADLA' A
#
# COMPACT_ATOMS: atom_id res chain seq x y z
N MET A 1 -16.67 -13.04 10.23
CA MET A 1 -15.57 -12.30 9.59
C MET A 1 -15.69 -12.49 8.09
N THR A 2 -15.37 -11.48 7.30
CA THR A 2 -15.37 -11.58 5.82
C THR A 2 -14.32 -12.61 5.39
N ASP A 3 -14.65 -13.48 4.44
CA ASP A 3 -13.66 -14.33 3.77
C ASP A 3 -12.62 -13.43 3.09
N ILE A 4 -11.34 -13.72 3.29
CA ILE A 4 -10.24 -12.90 2.77
C ILE A 4 -10.33 -12.71 1.25
N ASN A 5 -10.80 -13.72 0.51
CA ASN A 5 -10.94 -13.66 -0.94
C ASN A 5 -12.03 -12.68 -1.41
N ASN A 6 -12.95 -12.32 -0.50
CA ASN A 6 -14.02 -11.35 -0.74
C ASN A 6 -13.74 -10.02 -0.02
N ALA A 7 -12.64 -9.90 0.71
CA ALA A 7 -12.30 -8.70 1.45
C ALA A 7 -11.81 -7.61 0.49
N LYS A 8 -12.28 -6.38 0.73
CA LYS A 8 -11.81 -5.16 0.07
C LYS A 8 -11.16 -4.27 1.11
N ILE A 9 -9.90 -3.90 0.87
CA ILE A 9 -9.06 -3.17 1.81
C ILE A 9 -8.52 -1.94 1.09
N LEU A 10 -8.63 -0.78 1.75
CA LEU A 10 -8.02 0.47 1.30
C LEU A 10 -6.84 0.77 2.22
N ILE A 11 -5.65 0.96 1.64
CA ILE A 11 -4.47 1.50 2.32
C ILE A 11 -4.34 2.96 1.89
N LEU A 12 -4.45 3.88 2.85
CA LEU A 12 -4.24 5.30 2.62
C LEU A 12 -2.82 5.66 3.08
N ALA A 13 -2.00 6.19 2.17
CA ALA A 13 -0.63 6.56 2.47
C ALA A 13 -0.20 7.80 1.66
N THR A 14 0.91 8.41 2.06
CA THR A 14 1.54 9.53 1.36
C THR A 14 3.05 9.34 1.34
N ASN A 15 3.78 10.21 0.65
CA ASN A 15 5.24 10.18 0.58
C ASN A 15 5.89 10.15 1.98
N GLY A 16 6.99 9.41 2.10
CA GLY A 16 7.74 9.29 3.34
C GLY A 16 7.17 8.28 4.34
N PHE A 17 6.29 7.37 3.89
CA PHE A 17 5.92 6.18 4.66
C PHE A 17 7.13 5.26 4.84
N GLU A 18 7.22 4.55 5.96
CA GLU A 18 8.23 3.51 6.15
C GLU A 18 7.98 2.35 5.17
N GLN A 19 8.98 2.01 4.34
CA GLN A 19 8.84 1.12 3.19
C GLN A 19 8.21 -0.22 3.59
N SER A 20 8.73 -0.79 4.68
CA SER A 20 8.32 -2.08 5.21
C SER A 20 6.89 -2.09 5.75
N GLU A 21 6.38 -0.94 6.23
CA GLU A 21 5.05 -0.81 6.81
C GLU A 21 3.93 -0.78 5.75
N LEU A 22 4.24 -0.46 4.49
CA LEU A 22 3.28 -0.52 3.40
C LEU A 22 3.46 -1.77 2.55
N GLU A 23 4.67 -2.03 2.06
CA GLU A 23 4.87 -3.08 1.04
C GLU A 23 4.57 -4.47 1.59
N LYS A 24 4.99 -4.76 2.82
CA LYS A 24 4.77 -6.07 3.44
C LYS A 24 3.28 -6.39 3.60
N PRO A 25 2.45 -5.56 4.28
CA PRO A 25 1.02 -5.86 4.39
C PRO A 25 0.30 -5.81 3.05
N LEU A 26 0.67 -4.91 2.13
CA LEU A 26 0.09 -4.86 0.78
C LEU A 26 0.27 -6.19 0.04
N ASN A 27 1.52 -6.70 0.02
CA ASN A 27 1.87 -7.94 -0.64
C ASN A 27 1.24 -9.16 0.04
N ASP A 28 1.28 -9.22 1.37
CA ASP A 28 0.70 -10.33 2.14
C ASP A 28 -0.82 -10.41 1.94
N LEU A 29 -1.53 -9.28 1.95
CA LEU A 29 -2.98 -9.24 1.76
C LEU A 29 -3.37 -9.63 0.33
N ARG A 30 -2.69 -9.09 -0.68
CA ARG A 30 -2.90 -9.46 -2.09
C ARG A 30 -2.57 -10.94 -2.34
N GLY A 31 -1.46 -11.42 -1.79
CA GLY A 31 -1.04 -12.83 -1.90
C GLY A 31 -2.02 -13.81 -1.26
N ARG A 32 -2.81 -13.36 -0.27
CA ARG A 32 -3.90 -14.13 0.36
C ARG A 32 -5.25 -14.00 -0.34
N GLY A 33 -5.32 -13.29 -1.46
CA GLY A 33 -6.54 -13.17 -2.28
C GLY A 33 -7.42 -11.95 -1.97
N ALA A 34 -7.01 -11.07 -1.06
CA ALA A 34 -7.76 -9.85 -0.81
C ALA A 34 -7.64 -8.86 -1.98
N THR A 35 -8.72 -8.12 -2.23
CA THR A 35 -8.65 -6.94 -3.09
C THR A 35 -8.10 -5.78 -2.28
N VAL A 36 -6.93 -5.27 -2.64
CA VAL A 36 -6.26 -4.17 -1.90
C VAL A 36 -5.96 -3.02 -2.84
N HIS A 37 -6.42 -1.84 -2.47
CA HIS A 37 -6.16 -0.58 -3.17
C HIS A 37 -5.25 0.32 -2.35
N VAL A 38 -4.31 1.00 -3.00
CA VAL A 38 -3.54 2.10 -2.42
C VAL A 38 -4.17 3.42 -2.85
N ALA A 39 -4.56 4.25 -1.90
CA ALA A 39 -5.03 5.61 -2.14
C ALA A 39 -4.01 6.62 -1.61
N THR A 40 -3.86 7.72 -2.34
CA THR A 40 -2.97 8.82 -1.98
C THR A 40 -3.74 10.13 -2.06
N PRO A 41 -3.42 11.16 -1.25
CA PRO A 41 -4.21 12.39 -1.19
C PRO A 41 -4.38 13.12 -2.53
N ASP A 42 -3.44 12.93 -3.45
CA ASP A 42 -3.41 13.56 -4.78
C ASP A 42 -3.57 12.56 -5.92
N GLY A 43 -3.76 11.27 -5.63
CA GLY A 43 -3.88 10.19 -6.60
C GLY A 43 -2.57 9.84 -7.34
N ASN A 44 -1.45 10.46 -6.96
CA ASN A 44 -0.15 10.17 -7.58
C ASN A 44 0.58 9.04 -6.83
N GLU A 45 1.56 8.43 -7.50
CA GLU A 45 2.47 7.48 -6.86
C GLU A 45 3.25 8.09 -5.70
N ILE A 46 3.58 7.28 -4.70
CA ILE A 46 4.24 7.73 -3.47
C ILE A 46 5.55 6.98 -3.26
N LYS A 47 6.56 7.67 -2.73
CA LYS A 47 7.87 7.08 -2.44
C LYS A 47 8.03 6.78 -0.96
N GLY A 48 8.48 5.57 -0.65
CA GLY A 48 8.77 5.13 0.71
C GLY A 48 10.12 5.62 1.22
N TRP A 49 10.27 5.64 2.53
CA TRP A 49 11.51 5.84 3.26
C TRP A 49 12.02 4.49 3.74
N ASP A 50 13.28 4.17 3.48
CA ASP A 50 13.92 2.90 3.80
C ASP A 50 15.17 3.19 4.62
N GLU A 51 15.04 3.02 5.94
CA GLU A 51 16.05 3.34 6.95
C GLU A 51 16.57 4.79 6.85
N ASP A 52 17.61 5.02 6.04
CA ASP A 52 18.33 6.30 5.92
C ASP A 52 18.18 6.96 4.53
N ASP A 53 17.47 6.35 3.57
CA ASP A 53 17.30 6.88 2.21
C ASP A 53 15.88 6.68 1.67
N TRP A 54 15.57 7.36 0.56
CA TRP A 54 14.35 7.13 -0.20
C TRP A 54 14.38 5.75 -0.87
N GLY A 55 13.40 4.91 -0.55
CA GLY A 55 13.24 3.57 -1.10
C GLY A 55 12.48 3.53 -2.43
N ASN A 56 11.59 2.54 -2.57
CA ASN A 56 10.85 2.29 -3.79
C ASN A 56 9.60 3.17 -3.92
N THR A 57 9.18 3.37 -5.16
CA THR A 57 7.90 4.01 -5.47
C THR A 57 6.77 2.98 -5.48
N THR A 58 5.66 3.30 -4.81
CA THR A 58 4.43 2.53 -4.82
C THR A 58 3.38 3.23 -5.70
N PRO A 59 2.83 2.55 -6.71
CA PRO A 59 1.74 3.09 -7.52
C PRO A 59 0.48 3.36 -6.68
N ALA A 60 -0.22 4.45 -6.98
CA ALA A 60 -1.54 4.72 -6.45
C ALA A 60 -2.62 4.11 -7.36
N ASP A 61 -3.66 3.54 -6.75
CA ASP A 61 -4.83 3.02 -7.45
C ASP A 61 -5.98 4.06 -7.48
N LEU A 62 -6.02 4.97 -6.50
CA LEU A 62 -7.12 5.91 -6.26
C LEU A 62 -6.61 7.26 -5.72
N ALA A 63 -7.38 8.33 -5.98
CA ALA A 63 -7.27 9.65 -5.35
C ALA A 63 -8.25 9.80 -4.18
#